data_AF-A0A022VQR2-F1
#
_entry.id   AF-A0A022VQR2-F1
#
_cell.length_a   1.000
_cell.length_b   1.000
_cell.length_c   1.000
_cell.angle_alpha   90.00
_cell.angle_beta   90.00
_cell.angle_gamma   90.00
#
_symmetry.space_group_name_H-M   'P 1'
#
loop_
_entity.id
_entity.type
_entity.pdbx_description
1 polymer ?
#
loop_
_entity_poly.entity_id
_entity_poly.type
_entity_poly.pdbx_seq_one_letter_code
_entity_poly.pdbx_strand_id
1 'polypeptide(L)'
;MATSTELPTLKELEDTVRAAIDALKQYPEFGSAKLAIIGGTALWKYIPSGRTTKDVDFLNTVSGARQAVKAELLRMLNSCFAEYAQLFVYKHLSGKSIQIDYTPEWQSAYVPEAARPISTINSADLPYISAVDLLAFKINTCGMRPTVSKKTQDALNAMAIAENILAQGPIVLTNVQKEAARAGIEDVATWSKRHSTWWNQNLQL
;
A
#
# COMPACT_ATOMS: atom_id res chain seq x y z
N MET A 1 -9.84 -13.43 24.78
CA MET A 1 -8.55 -13.47 24.05
C MET A 1 -7.86 -12.15 24.29
N ALA A 2 -6.65 -12.16 24.85
CA ALA A 2 -5.90 -10.94 25.09
C ALA A 2 -5.42 -10.38 23.74
N THR A 3 -5.93 -9.21 23.35
CA THR A 3 -5.39 -8.45 22.23
C THR A 3 -4.02 -7.91 22.66
N SER A 4 -2.94 -8.44 22.08
CA SER A 4 -1.61 -7.83 22.23
C SER A 4 -1.68 -6.38 21.77
N THR A 5 -1.28 -5.44 22.63
CA THR A 5 -1.22 -4.00 22.35
C THR A 5 0.04 -3.62 21.56
N GLU A 6 0.92 -4.57 21.29
CA GLU A 6 2.16 -4.35 20.55
C GLU A 6 1.88 -4.20 19.06
N LEU A 7 2.58 -3.24 18.43
CA LEU A 7 2.58 -3.05 16.99
C LEU A 7 3.02 -4.35 16.28
N PRO A 8 2.47 -4.66 15.09
CA PRO A 8 3.00 -5.75 14.29
C PRO A 8 4.43 -5.41 13.83
N THR A 9 5.29 -6.41 13.76
CA THR A 9 6.59 -6.33 13.09
C THR A 9 6.39 -6.37 11.57
N LEU A 10 7.38 -5.90 10.80
CA LEU A 10 7.34 -6.02 9.33
C LEU A 10 7.16 -7.49 8.90
N LYS A 11 7.77 -8.44 9.60
CA LYS A 11 7.61 -9.86 9.33
C LYS A 11 6.15 -10.32 9.50
N GLU A 12 5.47 -9.90 10.57
CA GLU A 12 4.05 -10.22 10.80
C GLU A 12 3.13 -9.59 9.75
N LEU A 13 3.47 -8.40 9.25
CA LEU A 13 2.77 -7.77 8.11
C LEU A 13 2.98 -8.60 6.83
N GLU A 14 4.20 -9.06 6.57
CA GLU A 14 4.48 -9.92 5.42
C GLU A 14 3.84 -11.31 5.51
N ASP A 15 3.81 -11.91 6.70
CA ASP A 15 3.14 -13.18 6.93
C ASP A 15 1.62 -13.04 6.70
N THR A 16 1.06 -11.89 7.09
CA THR A 16 -0.33 -11.52 6.77
C THR A 16 -0.56 -11.36 5.27
N VAL A 17 0.38 -10.72 4.56
CA VAL A 17 0.34 -10.60 3.10
C VAL A 17 0.34 -11.97 2.43
N ARG A 18 1.23 -12.88 2.84
CA ARG A 18 1.33 -14.24 2.30
C ARG A 18 0.02 -14.99 2.51
N ALA A 19 -0.53 -14.94 3.72
CA ALA A 19 -1.81 -15.58 4.03
C ALA A 19 -2.96 -15.04 3.16
N ALA A 20 -3.03 -13.72 2.93
CA ALA A 20 -4.02 -13.11 2.06
C ALA A 20 -3.89 -13.57 0.60
N ILE A 21 -2.66 -13.58 0.05
CA ILE A 21 -2.39 -14.05 -1.31
C ILE A 21 -2.74 -15.54 -1.47
N ASP A 22 -2.30 -16.38 -0.53
CA ASP A 22 -2.53 -17.82 -0.59
C ASP A 22 -4.03 -18.16 -0.45
N ALA A 23 -4.78 -17.39 0.34
CA ALA A 23 -6.23 -17.52 0.41
C ALA A 23 -6.91 -17.09 -0.89
N LEU A 24 -6.50 -15.96 -1.49
CA LEU A 24 -7.04 -15.49 -2.76
C LEU A 24 -6.79 -16.47 -3.92
N LYS A 25 -5.64 -17.17 -3.92
CA LYS A 25 -5.33 -18.19 -4.93
C LYS A 25 -6.27 -19.39 -4.91
N GLN A 26 -7.02 -19.62 -3.83
CA GLN A 26 -8.02 -20.69 -3.77
C GLN A 26 -9.25 -20.41 -4.63
N TYR A 27 -9.38 -19.20 -5.17
CA TYR A 27 -10.49 -18.73 -5.98
C TYR A 27 -10.01 -18.42 -7.40
N PRO A 28 -10.13 -19.38 -8.35
CA PRO A 28 -9.64 -19.22 -9.73
C PRO A 28 -10.20 -17.98 -10.45
N GLU A 29 -11.40 -17.53 -10.10
CA GLU A 29 -12.05 -16.33 -10.61
C GLU A 29 -11.27 -15.04 -10.31
N PHE A 30 -10.42 -15.04 -9.26
CA PHE A 30 -9.52 -13.93 -8.94
C PHE A 30 -8.16 -14.07 -9.61
N GLY A 31 -7.87 -15.19 -10.28
CA GLY A 31 -6.52 -15.54 -10.73
C GLY A 31 -5.87 -14.55 -11.70
N SER A 32 -6.66 -13.92 -12.58
CA SER A 32 -6.17 -12.92 -13.55
C SER A 32 -6.09 -11.50 -12.98
N ALA A 33 -6.79 -11.22 -11.88
CA ALA A 33 -6.72 -9.93 -11.21
C ALA A 33 -5.32 -9.72 -10.63
N LYS A 34 -4.84 -8.48 -10.67
CA LYS A 34 -3.51 -8.12 -10.20
C LYS A 34 -3.54 -7.65 -8.75
N LEU A 35 -2.45 -7.89 -8.04
CA LEU A 35 -2.23 -7.45 -6.66
C LEU A 35 -0.84 -6.80 -6.54
N ALA A 36 -0.76 -5.71 -5.78
CA ALA A 36 0.51 -5.15 -5.30
C ALA A 36 0.36 -4.68 -3.85
N ILE A 37 1.41 -4.85 -3.06
CA ILE A 37 1.50 -4.29 -1.70
C ILE A 37 1.85 -2.82 -1.83
N ILE A 38 1.02 -1.95 -1.25
CA ILE A 38 1.19 -0.50 -1.27
C ILE A 38 1.24 0.07 0.16
N GLY A 39 1.14 1.39 0.29
CA GLY A 39 0.83 2.02 1.57
C GLY A 39 1.94 1.94 2.61
N GLY A 40 1.55 1.81 3.89
CA GLY A 40 2.48 1.88 5.01
C GLY A 40 3.47 0.71 5.06
N THR A 41 3.01 -0.50 4.71
CA THR A 41 3.84 -1.71 4.69
C THR A 41 4.96 -1.60 3.64
N ALA A 42 4.64 -1.11 2.44
CA ALA A 42 5.64 -0.85 1.41
C ALA A 42 6.66 0.23 1.83
N LEU A 43 6.20 1.32 2.47
CA LEU A 43 7.08 2.36 2.99
C LEU A 43 8.09 1.79 4.01
N TRP A 44 7.62 0.99 4.95
CA TRP A 44 8.46 0.42 6.01
C TRP A 44 9.53 -0.52 5.44
N LYS A 45 9.22 -1.30 4.40
CA LYS A 45 10.22 -2.09 3.68
C LYS A 45 11.35 -1.24 3.11
N TYR A 46 11.04 -0.08 2.52
CA TYR A 46 12.05 0.77 1.89
C TYR A 46 12.82 1.63 2.88
N ILE A 47 12.22 1.98 4.02
CA ILE A 47 12.81 2.81 5.06
C ILE A 47 12.65 2.12 6.43
N PRO A 48 13.46 1.08 6.73
CA PRO A 48 13.26 0.25 7.92
C PRO A 48 13.39 0.99 9.25
N SER A 49 14.20 2.05 9.29
CA SER A 49 14.39 2.96 10.44
C SER A 49 13.32 4.05 10.53
N GLY A 50 12.39 4.10 9.57
CA GLY A 50 11.36 5.11 9.48
C GLY A 50 10.08 4.75 10.25
N ARG A 51 8.96 5.30 9.79
CA ARG A 51 7.65 5.05 10.38
C ARG A 51 7.22 3.59 10.16
N THR A 52 6.63 3.01 11.20
CA THR A 52 5.97 1.69 11.16
C THR A 52 4.46 1.82 10.87
N THR A 53 3.81 0.69 10.57
CA THR A 53 2.36 0.64 10.30
C THR A 53 1.69 -0.54 10.98
N LYS A 54 0.34 -0.51 11.07
CA LYS A 54 -0.45 -1.58 11.72
C LYS A 54 -1.27 -2.44 10.74
N ASP A 55 -1.20 -2.09 9.47
CA ASP A 55 -2.11 -2.49 8.41
C ASP A 55 -1.34 -2.83 7.13
N VAL A 56 -1.94 -3.74 6.36
CA VAL A 56 -1.50 -4.14 5.04
C VAL A 56 -2.44 -3.51 4.02
N ASP A 57 -1.90 -2.67 3.14
CA ASP A 57 -2.65 -2.11 2.01
C ASP A 57 -2.31 -2.86 0.72
N PHE A 58 -3.33 -3.31 0.00
CA PHE A 58 -3.19 -3.84 -1.35
C PHE A 58 -3.81 -2.89 -2.37
N LEU A 59 -3.11 -2.64 -3.47
CA LEU A 59 -3.77 -2.32 -4.73
C LEU A 59 -4.26 -3.62 -5.34
N ASN A 60 -5.49 -3.65 -5.82
CA ASN A 60 -6.00 -4.81 -6.55
C ASN A 60 -6.94 -4.44 -7.71
N THR A 61 -7.01 -5.32 -8.69
CA THR A 61 -7.86 -5.15 -9.89
C THR A 61 -9.04 -6.14 -9.92
N VAL A 62 -9.45 -6.67 -8.76
CA VAL A 62 -10.61 -7.58 -8.70
C VAL A 62 -11.88 -6.77 -8.97
N SER A 63 -12.74 -7.22 -9.90
CA SER A 63 -14.02 -6.54 -10.13
C SER A 63 -14.91 -6.65 -8.89
N GLY A 64 -15.47 -5.53 -8.42
CA GLY A 64 -16.19 -5.51 -7.13
C GLY A 64 -15.31 -5.78 -5.90
N ALA A 65 -13.99 -5.61 -6.05
CA ALA A 65 -12.90 -5.97 -5.14
C ALA A 65 -13.22 -6.00 -3.65
N ARG A 66 -13.76 -4.91 -3.10
CA ARG A 66 -13.88 -4.76 -1.65
C ARG A 66 -14.88 -5.75 -1.05
N GLN A 67 -16.04 -5.94 -1.68
CA GLN A 67 -17.06 -6.83 -1.14
C GLN A 67 -16.80 -8.28 -1.56
N ALA A 68 -16.44 -8.52 -2.82
CA ALA A 68 -16.25 -9.86 -3.36
C ALA A 68 -15.10 -10.61 -2.67
N VAL A 69 -13.94 -9.97 -2.54
CA VAL A 69 -12.77 -10.58 -1.87
C VAL A 69 -13.07 -10.86 -0.40
N LYS A 70 -13.60 -9.87 0.32
CA LYS A 70 -13.90 -10.04 1.76
C LYS A 70 -14.93 -11.15 2.00
N ALA A 71 -15.99 -11.20 1.20
CA ALA A 71 -17.05 -12.19 1.36
C ALA A 71 -16.52 -13.62 1.22
N GLU A 72 -15.69 -13.88 0.21
CA GLU A 72 -15.12 -15.22 0.02
C GLU A 72 -14.14 -15.58 1.14
N LEU A 73 -13.24 -14.67 1.52
CA LEU A 73 -12.28 -14.92 2.60
C LEU A 73 -12.96 -15.16 3.95
N LEU A 74 -14.07 -14.49 4.24
CA LEU A 74 -14.86 -14.71 5.46
C LEU A 74 -15.60 -16.05 5.45
N ARG A 75 -15.94 -16.58 4.26
CA ARG A 75 -16.69 -17.84 4.10
C ARG A 75 -15.82 -19.09 4.15
N MET A 76 -14.49 -18.95 4.15
CA MET A 76 -13.57 -20.07 4.24
C MET A 76 -13.80 -20.90 5.52
N LEU A 77 -13.76 -22.22 5.39
CA LEU A 77 -13.83 -23.11 6.57
C LEU A 77 -12.62 -22.84 7.48
N ASN A 78 -12.87 -22.61 8.77
CA ASN A 78 -11.86 -22.20 9.75
C ASN A 78 -11.10 -20.92 9.34
N SER A 79 -11.80 -19.94 8.73
CA SER A 79 -11.17 -18.70 8.28
C SER A 79 -10.41 -17.99 9.40
N CYS A 80 -9.15 -17.64 9.11
CA CYS A 80 -8.35 -16.73 9.92
C CYS A 80 -8.70 -15.25 9.63
N PHE A 81 -9.57 -14.97 8.67
CA PHE A 81 -10.06 -13.63 8.38
C PHE A 81 -11.30 -13.33 9.20
N ALA A 82 -11.45 -12.08 9.61
CA ALA A 82 -12.63 -11.62 10.35
C ALA A 82 -12.94 -10.17 10.00
N GLU A 83 -14.18 -9.76 10.28
CA GLU A 83 -14.59 -8.36 10.18
C GLU A 83 -15.07 -7.86 11.55
N TYR A 84 -14.51 -6.76 12.01
CA TYR A 84 -14.86 -6.10 13.28
C TYR A 84 -15.11 -4.62 13.02
N ALA A 85 -16.31 -4.13 13.30
CA ALA A 85 -16.65 -2.71 13.11
C ALA A 85 -16.20 -2.16 11.73
N GLN A 86 -16.47 -2.92 10.66
CA GLN A 86 -16.09 -2.63 9.25
C GLN A 86 -14.60 -2.76 8.92
N LEU A 87 -13.75 -3.13 9.89
CA LEU A 87 -12.33 -3.45 9.66
C LEU A 87 -12.21 -4.93 9.27
N PHE A 88 -11.65 -5.18 8.10
CA PHE A 88 -11.29 -6.53 7.67
C PHE A 88 -9.88 -6.85 8.17
N VAL A 89 -9.75 -7.92 8.94
CA VAL A 89 -8.51 -8.28 9.63
C VAL A 89 -8.13 -9.72 9.39
N TYR A 90 -6.83 -9.98 9.47
CA TYR A 90 -6.26 -11.32 9.60
C TYR A 90 -5.85 -11.58 11.04
N LYS A 91 -6.29 -12.71 11.59
CA LYS A 91 -5.90 -13.21 12.91
C LYS A 91 -4.57 -13.93 12.79
N HIS A 92 -3.49 -13.20 13.07
CA HIS A 92 -2.13 -13.71 12.98
C HIS A 92 -1.84 -14.72 14.10
N LEU A 93 -0.95 -15.69 13.84
CA LEU A 93 -0.57 -16.74 14.79
C LEU A 93 0.06 -16.20 16.09
N SER A 94 0.60 -14.98 16.05
CA SER A 94 1.10 -14.27 17.24
C SER A 94 -0.01 -13.72 18.15
N GLY A 95 -1.29 -13.91 17.80
CA GLY A 95 -2.44 -13.39 18.53
C GLY A 95 -2.83 -11.96 18.18
N LYS A 96 -2.12 -11.31 17.24
CA LYS A 96 -2.44 -9.98 16.73
C LYS A 96 -3.54 -10.04 15.65
N SER A 97 -4.38 -9.01 15.60
CA SER A 97 -5.31 -8.79 14.49
C SER A 97 -4.75 -7.68 13.60
N ILE A 98 -4.36 -8.03 12.38
CA ILE A 98 -3.73 -7.11 11.44
C ILE A 98 -4.75 -6.72 10.38
N GLN A 99 -4.99 -5.42 10.21
CA GLN A 99 -5.94 -4.92 9.23
C GLN A 99 -5.42 -5.13 7.80
N ILE A 100 -6.31 -5.53 6.90
CA ILE A 100 -6.05 -5.65 5.48
C ILE A 100 -7.02 -4.75 4.73
N ASP A 101 -6.48 -3.78 4.00
CA ASP A 101 -7.23 -2.85 3.17
C ASP A 101 -6.99 -3.13 1.68
N TYR A 102 -8.09 -3.37 0.96
CA TYR A 102 -8.09 -3.54 -0.48
C TYR A 102 -8.48 -2.24 -1.16
N THR A 103 -7.50 -1.58 -1.76
CA THR A 103 -7.66 -0.40 -2.60
C THR A 103 -7.95 -0.85 -4.03
N PRO A 104 -9.16 -0.58 -4.56
CA PRO A 104 -9.47 -0.94 -5.93
C PRO A 104 -8.71 -0.05 -6.91
N GLU A 105 -8.40 -0.58 -8.10
CA GLU A 105 -7.60 0.12 -9.12
C GLU A 105 -8.14 1.50 -9.49
N TRP A 106 -9.46 1.68 -9.54
CA TRP A 106 -10.10 2.94 -9.89
C TRP A 106 -9.90 4.06 -8.85
N GLN A 107 -9.43 3.73 -7.64
CA GLN A 107 -9.02 4.72 -6.63
C GLN A 107 -7.53 5.07 -6.72
N SER A 108 -6.78 4.41 -7.59
CA SER A 108 -5.36 4.64 -7.79
C SER A 108 -5.14 5.41 -9.09
N ALA A 109 -4.09 6.25 -9.14
CA ALA A 109 -3.80 7.03 -10.35
C ALA A 109 -3.49 6.15 -11.57
N TYR A 110 -2.92 4.96 -11.33
CA TYR A 110 -2.63 3.94 -12.32
C TYR A 110 -2.40 2.60 -11.61
N VAL A 111 -2.27 1.51 -12.36
CA VAL A 111 -1.83 0.20 -11.84
C VAL A 111 -0.30 0.10 -12.00
N PRO A 112 0.48 -0.07 -10.91
CA PRO A 112 1.94 -0.10 -11.00
C PRO A 112 2.43 -1.38 -11.68
N GLU A 113 3.60 -1.33 -12.29
CA GLU A 113 4.20 -2.49 -12.98
C GLU A 113 4.42 -3.69 -12.05
N ALA A 114 4.71 -3.41 -10.77
CA ALA A 114 4.86 -4.44 -9.75
C ALA A 114 3.57 -5.22 -9.44
N ALA A 115 2.40 -4.76 -9.90
CA ALA A 115 1.14 -5.49 -9.72
C ALA A 115 1.11 -6.73 -10.61
N ARG A 116 1.03 -7.90 -9.97
CA ARG A 116 1.11 -9.21 -10.64
C ARG A 116 -0.21 -9.96 -10.54
N PRO A 117 -0.60 -10.77 -11.55
CA PRO A 117 -1.79 -11.62 -11.46
C PRO A 117 -1.73 -12.55 -10.24
N ILE A 118 -2.81 -12.61 -9.45
CA ILE A 118 -2.89 -13.37 -8.18
C ILE A 118 -2.41 -14.81 -8.35
N SER A 119 -2.82 -15.47 -9.44
CA SER A 119 -2.44 -16.85 -9.78
C SER A 119 -0.93 -17.06 -9.94
N THR A 120 -0.17 -16.00 -10.26
CA THR A 120 1.25 -16.06 -10.58
C THR A 120 2.17 -15.59 -9.45
N ILE A 121 1.61 -14.97 -8.39
CA ILE A 121 2.42 -14.40 -7.31
C ILE A 121 3.14 -15.52 -6.56
N ASN A 122 4.47 -15.44 -6.47
CA ASN A 122 5.23 -16.33 -5.60
C ASN A 122 5.18 -15.79 -4.16
N SER A 123 4.72 -16.58 -3.19
CA SER A 123 4.59 -16.15 -1.79
C SER A 123 5.96 -15.92 -1.12
N ALA A 124 7.06 -16.38 -1.73
CA ALA A 124 8.43 -16.03 -1.34
C ALA A 124 8.91 -14.68 -1.91
N ASP A 125 8.31 -14.20 -3.00
CA ASP A 125 8.63 -12.92 -3.66
C ASP A 125 7.39 -12.02 -3.71
N LEU A 126 7.21 -11.28 -2.61
CA LEU A 126 6.04 -10.46 -2.38
C LEU A 126 5.96 -9.27 -3.38
N PRO A 127 4.79 -9.00 -3.98
CA PRO A 127 4.63 -8.00 -5.05
C PRO A 127 4.59 -6.58 -4.50
N TYR A 128 5.68 -6.10 -3.93
CA TYR A 128 5.79 -4.73 -3.45
C TYR A 128 5.81 -3.73 -4.61
N ILE A 129 4.99 -2.68 -4.51
CA ILE A 129 5.09 -1.50 -5.35
C ILE A 129 6.53 -0.96 -5.36
N SER A 130 7.02 -0.46 -6.50
CA SER A 130 8.36 0.14 -6.56
C SER A 130 8.44 1.40 -5.67
N ALA A 131 9.64 1.78 -5.23
CA ALA A 131 9.80 3.01 -4.43
C ALA A 131 9.36 4.26 -5.22
N VAL A 132 9.57 4.27 -6.54
CA VAL A 132 9.19 5.38 -7.42
C VAL A 132 7.68 5.45 -7.62
N ASP A 133 7.01 4.31 -7.83
CA ASP A 133 5.55 4.27 -7.89
C ASP A 133 4.92 4.68 -6.54
N LEU A 134 5.50 4.22 -5.42
CA LEU A 134 5.06 4.58 -4.08
C LEU A 134 5.17 6.09 -3.84
N LEU A 135 6.26 6.72 -4.30
CA LEU A 135 6.43 8.17 -4.24
C LEU A 135 5.31 8.89 -5.01
N ALA A 136 5.09 8.52 -6.27
CA ALA A 136 4.05 9.10 -7.10
C ALA A 136 2.65 8.93 -6.47
N PHE A 137 2.36 7.75 -5.90
CA PHE A 137 1.11 7.49 -5.19
C PHE A 137 0.95 8.36 -3.93
N LYS A 138 2.01 8.53 -3.12
CA LYS A 138 1.96 9.36 -1.91
C LYS A 138 1.75 10.83 -2.24
N ILE A 139 2.39 11.35 -3.29
CA ILE A 139 2.15 12.70 -3.80
C ILE A 139 0.70 12.84 -4.25
N ASN A 140 0.23 11.95 -5.13
CA ASN A 140 -1.11 12.01 -5.71
C ASN A 140 -2.21 11.96 -4.62
N THR A 141 -2.09 11.06 -3.65
CA THR A 141 -3.10 10.84 -2.60
C THR A 141 -3.10 11.87 -1.49
N CYS A 142 -2.04 12.68 -1.36
CA CYS A 142 -1.87 13.65 -0.27
C CYS A 142 -3.08 14.59 -0.13
N GLY A 143 -3.50 15.23 -1.22
CA GLY A 143 -4.64 16.17 -1.23
C GLY A 143 -6.00 15.53 -0.96
N MET A 144 -6.14 14.26 -1.32
CA MET A 144 -7.41 13.51 -1.30
C MET A 144 -7.77 12.94 0.07
N ARG A 145 -6.88 13.05 1.08
CA ARG A 145 -7.15 12.50 2.41
C ARG A 145 -8.19 13.33 3.18
N PRO A 146 -9.06 12.68 3.98
CA PRO A 146 -10.16 13.34 4.66
C PRO A 146 -9.73 14.21 5.84
N THR A 147 -8.53 14.01 6.40
CA THR A 147 -8.06 14.74 7.59
C THR A 147 -6.69 15.35 7.36
N VAL A 148 -6.46 16.53 7.94
CA VAL A 148 -5.16 17.22 7.90
C VAL A 148 -4.01 16.31 8.36
N SER A 149 -4.21 15.56 9.45
CA SER A 149 -3.21 14.60 9.93
C SER A 149 -2.81 13.58 8.87
N LYS A 150 -3.78 13.02 8.11
CA LYS A 150 -3.50 12.08 7.02
C LYS A 150 -2.84 12.76 5.82
N LYS A 151 -3.24 14.00 5.47
CA LYS A 151 -2.58 14.81 4.42
C LYS A 151 -1.11 15.04 4.76
N THR A 152 -0.83 15.57 5.95
CA THR A 152 0.52 15.77 6.47
C THR A 152 1.33 14.49 6.48
N GLN A 153 0.75 13.39 6.95
CA GLN A 153 1.45 12.12 7.00
C GLN A 153 1.83 11.62 5.60
N ASP A 154 0.95 11.70 4.61
CA ASP A 154 1.28 11.29 3.24
C ASP A 154 2.33 12.20 2.60
N ALA A 155 2.32 13.50 2.89
CA ALA A 155 3.38 14.41 2.43
C ALA A 155 4.74 14.12 3.06
N LEU A 156 4.78 13.82 4.36
CA LEU A 156 6.01 13.41 5.04
C LEU A 156 6.51 12.06 4.53
N ASN A 157 5.62 11.11 4.24
CA ASN A 157 5.98 9.84 3.61
C ASN A 157 6.58 10.07 2.23
N ALA A 158 5.95 10.90 1.39
CA ALA A 158 6.47 11.25 0.07
C ALA A 158 7.88 11.86 0.18
N MET A 159 8.08 12.77 1.14
CA MET A 159 9.40 13.38 1.37
C MET A 159 10.46 12.34 1.74
N ALA A 160 10.15 11.46 2.71
CA ALA A 160 11.08 10.43 3.15
C ALA A 160 11.44 9.46 2.01
N ILE A 161 10.47 9.10 1.16
CA ILE A 161 10.72 8.26 -0.02
C ILE A 161 11.62 9.00 -1.01
N ALA A 162 11.34 10.28 -1.30
CA ALA A 162 12.14 11.08 -2.21
C ALA A 162 13.58 11.21 -1.73
N GLU A 163 13.81 11.53 -0.46
CA GLU A 163 15.15 11.60 0.15
C GLU A 163 15.86 10.25 0.09
N ASN A 164 15.16 9.15 0.37
CA ASN A 164 15.72 7.80 0.29
C ASN A 164 16.13 7.41 -1.13
N ILE A 165 15.36 7.79 -2.16
CA ILE A 165 15.74 7.57 -3.56
C ILE A 165 16.91 8.47 -3.94
N LEU A 166 16.85 9.76 -3.60
CA LEU A 166 17.91 10.75 -3.90
C LEU A 166 19.26 10.40 -3.28
N ALA A 167 19.27 9.74 -2.12
CA ALA A 167 20.49 9.22 -1.51
C ALA A 167 21.17 8.12 -2.34
N GLN A 168 20.45 7.48 -3.26
CA GLN A 168 20.93 6.40 -4.12
C GLN A 168 21.12 6.85 -5.58
N GLY A 169 20.49 7.95 -5.99
CA GLY A 169 20.59 8.50 -7.35
C GLY A 169 19.42 9.42 -7.71
N PRO A 170 19.42 10.01 -8.92
CA PRO A 170 18.34 10.90 -9.34
C PRO A 170 16.99 10.17 -9.42
N ILE A 171 15.91 10.86 -9.08
CA ILE A 171 14.54 10.33 -9.28
C ILE A 171 14.21 10.41 -10.78
N VAL A 172 13.90 9.26 -11.37
CA VAL A 172 13.48 9.15 -12.77
C VAL A 172 12.04 8.64 -12.80
N LEU A 173 11.11 9.50 -13.20
CA LEU A 173 9.69 9.17 -13.33
C LEU A 173 9.33 8.87 -14.79
N THR A 174 8.51 7.85 -15.01
CA THR A 174 7.79 7.62 -16.27
C THR A 174 6.73 8.70 -16.49
N ASN A 175 6.21 8.84 -17.71
CA ASN A 175 5.17 9.84 -18.01
C ASN A 175 3.90 9.67 -17.14
N VAL A 176 3.49 8.43 -16.88
CA VAL A 176 2.32 8.13 -16.04
C VAL A 176 2.59 8.51 -14.57
N GLN A 177 3.79 8.23 -14.06
CA GLN A 177 4.20 8.65 -12.72
C GLN A 177 4.27 10.17 -12.59
N LYS A 178 4.79 10.87 -13.62
CA LYS A 178 4.82 12.34 -13.66
C LYS A 178 3.41 12.92 -13.59
N GLU A 179 2.48 12.37 -14.34
CA GLU A 179 1.10 12.84 -14.34
C GLU A 179 0.43 12.66 -12.97
N ALA A 180 0.61 11.49 -12.36
CA ALA A 180 0.13 11.24 -11.00
C ALA A 180 0.74 12.21 -9.98
N ALA A 181 2.04 12.50 -10.10
CA ALA A 181 2.74 13.44 -9.22
C ALA A 181 2.27 14.88 -9.42
N ARG A 182 2.08 15.35 -10.66
CA ARG A 182 1.57 16.70 -10.97
C ARG A 182 0.21 16.94 -10.34
N ALA A 183 -0.67 15.94 -10.38
CA ALA A 183 -2.01 16.04 -9.80
C ALA A 183 -2.02 16.28 -8.27
N GLY A 184 -0.92 15.97 -7.56
CA GLY A 184 -0.81 16.15 -6.10
C GLY A 184 0.29 17.12 -5.67
N ILE A 185 0.92 17.85 -6.59
CA ILE A 185 2.15 18.59 -6.31
C ILE A 185 1.96 19.77 -5.35
N GLU A 186 0.86 20.51 -5.50
CA GLU A 186 0.53 21.65 -4.65
C GLU A 186 0.16 21.22 -3.24
N ASP A 187 -0.60 20.11 -3.13
CA ASP A 187 -0.93 19.52 -1.83
C ASP A 187 0.32 19.00 -1.12
N VAL A 188 1.17 18.23 -1.80
CA VAL A 188 2.38 17.70 -1.16
C VAL A 188 3.32 18.83 -0.75
N ALA A 189 3.46 19.89 -1.55
CA ALA A 189 4.26 21.07 -1.18
C ALA A 189 3.72 21.76 0.07
N THR A 190 2.40 21.94 0.15
CA THR A 190 1.73 22.54 1.31
C THR A 190 2.03 21.79 2.61
N TRP A 191 1.98 20.46 2.58
CA TRP A 191 2.03 19.64 3.78
C TRP A 191 3.42 19.08 4.13
N SER A 192 4.34 18.98 3.17
CA SER A 192 5.71 18.47 3.39
C SER A 192 6.67 19.51 3.95
N LYS A 193 6.27 20.79 4.00
CA LYS A 193 7.14 21.94 4.31
C LYS A 193 8.32 22.10 3.33
N ARG A 194 8.22 21.54 2.12
CA ARG A 194 9.11 21.83 0.99
C ARG A 194 8.36 22.64 -0.05
N HIS A 195 9.04 23.63 -0.62
CA HIS A 195 8.48 24.41 -1.73
C HIS A 195 8.23 23.52 -2.96
N SER A 196 7.18 23.85 -3.73
CA SER A 196 6.85 23.17 -4.98
C SER A 196 8.02 23.19 -5.97
N THR A 197 8.88 24.22 -5.95
CA THR A 197 10.10 24.28 -6.76
C THR A 197 11.06 23.12 -6.50
N TRP A 198 11.24 22.72 -5.23
CA TRP A 198 12.08 21.57 -4.88
C TRP A 198 11.51 20.29 -5.48
N TRP A 199 10.20 20.09 -5.39
CA TRP A 199 9.52 18.94 -5.95
C TRP A 199 9.62 18.93 -7.48
N ASN A 200 9.28 20.02 -8.16
CA ASN A 200 9.35 20.13 -9.62
C ASN A 200 10.77 19.87 -10.15
N GLN A 201 11.80 20.38 -9.47
CA GLN A 201 13.20 20.14 -9.84
C GLN A 201 13.60 18.67 -9.68
N ASN A 202 13.34 18.06 -8.51
CA ASN A 202 13.78 16.69 -8.23
C ASN A 202 12.96 15.63 -8.97
N LEU A 203 11.69 15.91 -9.27
CA LEU A 203 10.79 15.01 -9.99
C LEU A 203 10.78 15.26 -11.52
N GLN A 204 11.44 16.33 -11.98
CA GLN A 204 11.51 16.73 -13.39
C GLN A 204 10.11 16.91 -14.01
N LEU A 205 9.24 17.66 -13.33
CA LEU A 205 7.84 17.89 -13.68
C LEU A 205 7.62 19.12 -14.56
#